data_AF-A0A519YW80-F1
#
_entry.id   AF-A0A519YW80-F1
#
_cell.length_a   1.000
_cell.length_b   1.000
_cell.length_c   1.000
_cell.angle_alpha   90.00
_cell.angle_beta   90.00
_cell.angle_gamma   90.00
#
_symmetry.space_group_name_H-M   'P 1'
#
loop_
_entity.id
_entity.type
_entity.pdbx_description
1 polymer ?
#
loop_
_entity_poly.entity_id
_entity_poly.type
_entity_poly.pdbx_seq_one_letter_code
_entity_poly.pdbx_strand_id
1 'polypeptide(L)' 'MGIVQRQGLRNTVISYIGLGIGFVNTTLVLPRLLAPAQLGLTQVLVSLATLGALVSALGFTNTTLRYFPYFRNRET' A
#
# COMPACT_ATOMS: atom_id res chain seq x y z
N MET A 1 2.44 10.02 27.26
CA MET A 1 3.18 10.71 26.18
C MET A 1 4.39 9.90 25.66
N GLY A 2 5.25 9.28 26.49
CA GLY A 2 6.45 8.55 26.01
C GLY A 2 6.20 7.28 25.17
N ILE A 3 5.03 6.66 25.27
CA ILE A 3 4.66 5.47 24.49
C ILE A 3 4.56 5.80 22.99
N VAL A 4 3.95 6.95 22.66
CA VAL A 4 3.82 7.43 21.27
C VAL A 4 5.19 7.75 20.68
N GLN A 5 6.12 8.29 21.48
CA GLN A 5 7.47 8.60 21.03
C GLN A 5 8.28 7.33 20.72
N ARG A 6 8.21 6.32 21.60
CA ARG A 6 8.86 5.01 21.38
C ARG A 6 8.22 4.24 20.22
N GLN A 7 6.92 4.40 20.03
CA GLN A 7 6.19 3.79 18.92
C GLN A 7 6.50 4.48 17.59
N GLY A 8 6.59 5.82 17.59
CA GLY A 8 7.05 6.60 16.44
C GLY A 8 8.47 6.20 16.03
N LEU A 9 9.39 6.10 16.98
CA LEU A 9 10.78 5.69 16.70
C LEU A 9 10.85 4.29 16.09
N ARG A 10 10.10 3.32 16.63
CA ARG A 10 9.99 1.97 16.04
C ARG A 10 9.43 2.01 14.63
N ASN A 11 8.40 2.83 14.40
CA ASN A 11 7.78 2.95 13.08
C ASN A 11 8.75 3.55 12.06
N THR A 12 9.52 4.57 12.45
CA THR A 12 10.55 5.16 11.61
C THR A 12 11.64 4.16 11.25
N VAL A 13 12.11 3.35 12.21
CA VAL A 13 13.11 2.30 11.94
C VAL A 13 12.58 1.27 10.95
N ILE A 14 11.33 0.80 11.14
CA ILE A 14 10.69 -0.14 10.21
C ILE A 14 10.56 0.46 8.81
N SER A 15 10.10 1.72 8.71
CA SER A 15 9.97 2.42 7.43
C SER A 15 11.31 2.61 6.71
N TYR A 16 12.38 2.94 7.43
CA TYR A 16 13.73 3.07 6.85
C TYR A 16 14.29 1.74 6.37
N ILE A 17 14.08 0.65 7.12
CA ILE A 17 14.46 -0.70 6.68
C ILE A 17 13.68 -1.08 5.42
N GLY A 18 12.37 -0.84 5.40
CA GLY A 18 11.53 -1.06 4.22
C GLY A 18 12.00 -0.27 3.00
N LEU A 19 12.39 0.99 3.19
CA LEU A 19 12.97 1.82 2.14
C LEU A 19 14.27 1.22 1.59
N GLY A 20 15.17 0.77 2.47
CA GLY A 20 16.41 0.13 2.07
C GLY A 20 16.18 -1.15 1.25
N ILE A 21 15.25 -2.00 1.69
CA ILE A 21 14.86 -3.22 0.96
C ILE A 21 14.26 -2.86 -0.40
N GLY A 22 13.37 -1.87 -0.46
CA GLY A 22 12.76 -1.39 -1.69
C GLY A 22 13.81 -0.86 -2.68
N PHE A 23 14.77 -0.07 -2.19
CA PHE A 23 15.87 0.45 -2.99
C PHE A 23 16.73 -0.67 -3.59
N VAL A 24 17.15 -1.62 -2.76
CA VAL A 24 17.94 -2.78 -3.23
C VAL A 24 17.15 -3.58 -4.27
N ASN A 25 15.86 -3.81 -4.04
CA ASN A 25 15.02 -4.53 -4.99
C ASN A 25 14.95 -3.80 -6.35
N THR A 26 14.72 -2.49 -6.33
CA THR A 26 14.49 -1.71 -7.56
C THR A 26 15.78 -1.41 -8.33
N THR A 27 16.91 -1.23 -7.64
CA THR A 27 18.19 -0.83 -8.26
C THR A 27 19.11 -2.01 -8.57
N LEU A 28 19.08 -3.09 -7.77
CA LEU A 28 20.00 -4.22 -7.95
C LEU A 28 19.30 -5.50 -8.42
N VAL A 29 18.12 -5.81 -7.89
CA VAL A 29 17.45 -7.10 -8.14
C VAL A 29 16.66 -7.06 -9.45
N LEU A 30 15.74 -6.11 -9.60
CA LEU A 30 14.90 -5.94 -10.79
C LEU A 30 15.71 -5.75 -12.09
N PRO A 31 16.73 -4.88 -12.16
CA PRO A 31 17.49 -4.66 -13.38
C PRO A 31 18.42 -5.82 -13.77
N ARG A 32 18.78 -6.69 -12.81
CA ARG A 32 19.56 -7.90 -13.10
C ARG A 32 18.69 -9.06 -13.58
N LEU A 33 17.40 -9.07 -13.23
CA LEU A 33 16.47 -10.15 -13.54
C LEU A 33 15.59 -9.85 -14.77
N LEU A 34 15.25 -8.59 -15.01
CA LEU A 34 14.32 -8.17 -16.07
C LEU A 34 14.99 -7.27 -17.09
N ALA A 35 14.60 -7.42 -18.36
CA ALA A 35 15.01 -6.50 -19.41
C ALA A 35 14.39 -5.10 -19.17
N PRO A 36 15.01 -3.99 -19.64
CA PRO A 36 14.52 -2.63 -19.42
C PRO A 36 13.06 -2.42 -19.85
N ALA A 37 12.63 -3.08 -20.92
CA ALA A 37 11.25 -3.02 -21.42
C ALA A 37 10.23 -3.64 -20.44
N GLN A 38 10.61 -4.72 -19.75
CA GLN A 38 9.73 -5.37 -18.76
C GLN A 38 9.61 -4.53 -17.49
N LEU A 39 10.68 -3.83 -17.09
CA LEU A 39 10.63 -2.88 -15.98
C LEU A 39 9.61 -1.75 -16.25
N GLY A 40 9.65 -1.16 -17.45
CA GLY A 40 8.67 -0.16 -17.87
C GLY A 40 7.24 -0.70 -17.85
N LEU A 41 7.03 -1.93 -18.35
CA LEU A 41 5.72 -2.56 -18.35
C LEU A 41 5.17 -2.80 -16.93
N THR A 42 6.00 -3.27 -15.99
CA THR A 42 5.55 -3.47 -14.60
C THR A 42 5.11 -2.16 -13.94
N GLN A 43 5.82 -1.05 -14.18
CA GLN A 43 5.43 0.26 -13.67
C GLN A 43 4.10 0.74 -14.25
N VAL A 44 3.86 0.51 -15.54
CA VAL A 44 2.57 0.84 -16.19
C VAL A 44 1.44 0.02 -15.59
N LEU A 45 1.64 -1.29 -15.38
CA LEU A 45 0.63 -2.15 -14.76
C LEU A 45 0.30 -1.73 -13.33
N VAL A 46 1.32 -1.40 -12.52
CA VAL A 46 1.13 -0.89 -11.15
C VAL A 46 0.38 0.44 -11.17
N SER A 47 0.71 1.34 -12.10
CA SER A 47 0.02 2.62 -12.26
C SER A 47 -1.45 2.41 -12.63
N LEU A 48 -1.73 1.52 -13.58
CA LEU A 48 -3.10 1.17 -13.98
C LEU A 48 -3.89 0.56 -12.82
N ALA A 49 -3.28 -0.36 -12.07
CA ALA A 49 -3.89 -0.95 -10.87
C ALA A 49 -4.18 0.11 -9.81
N THR A 50 -3.28 1.08 -9.63
CA THR A 50 -3.46 2.20 -8.68
C THR A 50 -4.62 3.10 -9.09
N LEU A 51 -4.75 3.42 -10.38
CA LEU A 51 -5.90 4.16 -10.90
C LEU A 51 -7.20 3.37 -10.68
N GLY A 52 -7.20 2.06 -10.96
CA GLY A 52 -8.33 1.18 -10.68
C GLY A 52 -8.70 1.14 -9.19
N ALA A 53 -7.70 1.15 -8.30
CA ALA A 53 -7.91 1.19 -6.86
C ALA A 53 -8.54 2.51 -6.41
N LEU A 54 -8.11 3.66 -6.96
CA LEU A 54 -8.72 4.96 -6.69
C LEU A 54 -10.18 5.01 -7.12
N VAL A 55 -10.50 4.49 -8.32
CA VAL A 55 -11.87 4.35 -8.80
C VAL A 55 -12.68 3.43 -7.87
N SER A 56 -12.10 2.30 -7.46
CA SER A 56 -12.74 1.37 -6.53
C SER A 56 -13.03 2.01 -5.18
N ALA A 57 -12.13 2.85 -4.67
CA ALA A 57 -12.26 3.52 -3.37
C ALA A 57 -13.48 4.47 -3.30
N LEU A 58 -13.89 5.07 -4.43
CA LEU A 58 -15.09 5.91 -4.52
C LEU A 58 -16.37 5.12 -4.22
N GLY A 59 -16.45 3.88 -4.72
CA GLY A 59 -17.58 2.98 -4.46
C GLY A 59 -17.48 2.26 -3.11
N PHE A 60 -16.25 1.91 -2.69
CA PHE A 60 -16.02 1.12 -1.47
C PHE A 60 -16.31 1.92 -0.21
N THR A 61 -15.96 3.20 -0.16
CA THR A 61 -16.22 4.07 1.00
C THR A 61 -17.73 4.25 1.22
N ASN A 62 -18.48 4.53 0.15
CA ASN A 62 -19.94 4.68 0.21
C ASN A 62 -20.65 3.37 0.56
N THR A 63 -20.23 2.26 -0.03
CA THR A 63 -20.75 0.91 0.27
C THR A 63 -20.47 0.55 1.72
N THR A 64 -19.24 0.72 2.20
CA THR A 64 -18.88 0.42 3.58
C THR A 64 -19.71 1.25 4.56
N LEU A 65 -19.82 2.57 4.36
CA LEU A 65 -20.63 3.43 5.23
C LEU A 65 -22.12 3.05 5.24
N ARG A 66 -22.67 2.59 4.11
CA ARG A 66 -24.08 2.21 3.99
C ARG A 66 -24.40 0.83 4.56
N TYR A 67 -23.50 -0.14 4.40
CA TYR A 67 -23.72 -1.51 4.90
C TYR A 67 -23.17 -1.73 6.32
N PHE A 68 -22.21 -0.94 6.79
CA PHE A 68 -21.69 -0.99 8.16
C PHE A 68 -22.78 -0.93 9.26
N PRO A 69 -23.79 -0.04 9.19
CA PRO A 69 -24.88 -0.03 10.18
C PRO A 69 -25.78 -1.28 10.11
N TYR A 70 -25.92 -1.94 8.96
CA TYR A 70 -26.73 -3.15 8.80
C TYR A 70 -26.11 -4.37 9.50
N PHE A 71 -24.78 -4.41 9.62
CA PHE A 71 -24.07 -5.45 10.39
C PHE A 71 -23.87 -5.09 11.86
N ARG A 72 -24.02 -3.80 12.22
CA ARG A 72 -23.91 -3.34 13.61
C ARG A 72 -25.21 -3.45 14.39
N ASN A 73 -26.36 -3.31 13.74
CA ASN A 73 -27.66 -3.57 14.34
C ASN A 73 -28.06 -5.04 14.14
N ARG A 74 -27.38 -5.95 14.85
CA ARG A 74 -28.05 -7.15 15.31
C ARG A 74 -28.82 -6.75 16.57
N GLU A 75 -30.09 -6.44 16.39
CA GLU A 75 -31.05 -6.40 17.48
C GLU A 75 -31.13 -7.81 18.08
N THR A 76 -30.41 -8.02 19.18
CA THR A 76 -30.72 -8.97 20.25
C THR A 76 -30.36 -8.32 21.56
#